data_AF-A0A8J9UKC7-F1
#
_entry.id   AF-A0A8J9UKC7-F1
#
_cell.length_a   1.000
_cell.length_b   1.000
_cell.length_c   1.000
_cell.angle_alpha   90.00
_cell.angle_beta   90.00
_cell.angle_gamma   90.00
#
_symmetry.space_group_name_H-M   'P 1'
#
loop_
_entity.id
_entity.type
_entity.pdbx_description
1 polymer ?
#
loop_
_entity_poly.entity_id
_entity_poly.type
_entity_poly.pdbx_seq_one_letter_code
_entity_poly.pdbx_strand_id
1 'polypeptide(L)'
;MRGRFPNNTHSDCRGYTMCLGGGGATGFTNYNLLCPDQFIYSHLESQCTNVTSYQCLHEHDCTQDGDYPNPASKDCKSYIACVKDLNNIISARLISCAPDTIFSDTEKGCINETLFKCNIVTEKPIVLQVPISNSSDGTDILPGNNAFGSTGRIFTTIASMTLAIIMY
;
A
#
# COMPACT_ATOMS: atom_id res chain seq x y z
N MET A 1 13.97 -29.15 -3.16
CA MET A 1 12.54 -29.53 -3.10
C MET A 1 11.96 -29.49 -4.49
N ARG A 2 11.07 -30.41 -4.85
CA ARG A 2 10.36 -30.37 -6.14
C ARG A 2 9.13 -29.48 -6.00
N GLY A 3 8.90 -28.60 -6.95
CA GLY A 3 7.74 -27.70 -6.91
C GLY A 3 7.91 -26.49 -7.81
N ARG A 4 6.94 -25.58 -7.72
CA ARG A 4 6.98 -24.26 -8.33
C ARG A 4 6.92 -23.23 -7.22
N PHE A 5 7.77 -22.23 -7.29
CA PHE A 5 7.90 -21.21 -6.26
C PHE A 5 7.90 -19.84 -6.93
N PRO A 6 7.43 -18.78 -6.23
CA PRO A 6 7.56 -17.43 -6.74
C PRO A 6 9.01 -17.12 -7.11
N ASN A 7 9.20 -16.29 -8.13
CA ASN A 7 10.47 -15.67 -8.42
C ASN A 7 10.22 -14.16 -8.48
N ASN A 8 10.71 -13.44 -7.47
CA ASN A 8 10.38 -12.05 -7.23
C ASN A 8 11.42 -11.10 -7.82
N THR A 9 12.34 -11.59 -8.66
CA THR A 9 13.27 -10.73 -9.41
C THR A 9 12.57 -9.83 -10.43
N HIS A 10 11.31 -10.15 -10.76
CA HIS A 10 10.45 -9.34 -11.62
C HIS A 10 9.37 -8.64 -10.79
N SER A 11 9.24 -7.33 -10.97
CA SER A 11 8.27 -6.49 -10.24
C SER A 11 6.81 -6.74 -10.62
N ASP A 12 6.55 -7.45 -11.72
CA ASP A 12 5.23 -7.76 -12.25
C ASP A 12 4.62 -9.06 -11.68
N CYS A 13 5.32 -9.70 -10.73
CA CYS A 13 4.93 -10.99 -10.13
C CYS A 13 4.72 -12.14 -11.15
N ARG A 14 5.24 -12.03 -12.38
CA ARG A 14 5.09 -13.07 -13.42
C ARG A 14 6.10 -14.19 -13.28
N GLY A 15 7.21 -13.92 -12.59
CA GLY A 15 8.31 -14.85 -12.40
C GLY A 15 7.95 -16.02 -11.48
N TYR A 16 8.36 -17.21 -11.88
CA TYR A 16 8.38 -18.38 -11.00
C TYR A 16 9.59 -19.26 -11.27
N THR A 17 10.05 -19.96 -10.24
CA THR A 17 11.11 -20.96 -10.33
C THR A 17 10.50 -22.35 -10.23
N MET A 18 10.74 -23.18 -11.23
CA MET A 18 10.38 -24.59 -11.20
C MET A 18 11.60 -25.42 -10.77
N CYS A 19 11.44 -26.17 -9.69
CA CYS A 19 12.46 -27.11 -9.21
C CYS A 19 12.04 -28.53 -9.59
N LEU A 20 12.86 -29.18 -10.42
CA LEU A 20 12.69 -30.59 -10.82
C LEU A 20 13.76 -31.45 -10.14
N GLY A 21 13.40 -32.69 -9.80
CA GLY A 21 14.39 -33.67 -9.37
C GLY A 21 15.26 -34.07 -10.55
N GLY A 22 16.58 -33.86 -10.44
CA GLY A 22 17.54 -34.17 -11.48
C GLY A 22 18.21 -35.51 -11.21
N GLY A 23 17.89 -36.52 -12.04
CA GLY A 23 18.75 -37.66 -12.42
C GLY A 23 19.52 -38.47 -11.37
N GLY A 24 19.24 -38.33 -10.07
CA GLY A 24 19.95 -38.99 -8.98
C GLY A 24 19.30 -38.77 -7.61
N ALA A 25 19.83 -39.40 -6.56
CA ALA A 25 19.18 -39.49 -5.24
C ALA A 25 19.00 -38.15 -4.48
N THR A 26 19.70 -37.07 -4.86
CA THR A 26 19.69 -35.79 -4.12
C THR A 26 19.75 -34.51 -4.98
N GLY A 27 19.82 -34.60 -6.31
CA GLY A 27 20.00 -33.44 -7.19
C GLY A 27 18.68 -32.72 -7.52
N PHE A 28 18.66 -31.39 -7.41
CA PHE A 28 17.57 -30.55 -7.92
C PHE A 28 18.09 -29.62 -9.01
N THR A 29 17.34 -29.49 -10.10
CA THR A 29 17.59 -28.51 -11.16
C THR A 29 16.48 -27.46 -11.13
N ASN A 30 16.88 -26.19 -11.16
CA ASN A 30 15.97 -25.05 -11.08
C ASN A 30 15.87 -24.36 -12.44
N TYR A 31 14.65 -23.99 -12.83
CA TYR A 31 14.37 -23.26 -14.07
C TYR A 31 13.59 -21.99 -13.72
N ASN A 32 14.14 -20.84 -14.07
CA ASN A 32 13.44 -19.55 -13.94
C ASN A 32 12.59 -19.32 -15.19
N LEU A 33 11.30 -19.14 -15.00
CA LEU A 33 10.29 -19.05 -16.05
C LEU A 33 9.38 -17.85 -15.78
N LEU A 34 8.68 -17.41 -16.82
CA LEU A 34 7.68 -16.36 -16.75
C LEU A 34 6.32 -16.93 -17.12
N CYS A 35 5.28 -16.50 -16.41
CA CYS A 35 3.91 -16.70 -16.84
C CYS A 35 3.66 -16.04 -18.21
N PRO A 36 2.66 -16.49 -19.00
CA PRO A 36 2.24 -15.80 -20.21
C PRO A 36 1.89 -14.32 -19.96
N ASP A 37 1.80 -13.53 -21.01
CA ASP A 37 1.42 -12.12 -20.88
C ASP A 37 0.02 -11.99 -20.26
N GLN A 38 -0.16 -11.00 -19.39
CA GLN A 38 -1.37 -10.78 -18.57
C GLN A 38 -1.61 -11.81 -17.46
N PHE A 39 -0.74 -12.82 -17.28
CA PHE A 39 -0.85 -13.76 -16.17
C PHE A 39 0.23 -13.49 -15.13
N ILE A 40 -0.14 -13.58 -13.85
CA ILE A 40 0.78 -13.51 -12.72
C ILE A 40 0.88 -14.86 -12.03
N TYR A 41 2.01 -15.14 -11.38
CA TYR A 41 2.18 -16.40 -10.68
C TYR A 41 1.52 -16.35 -9.29
N SER A 42 0.52 -17.22 -9.06
CA SER A 42 -0.11 -17.41 -7.76
C SER A 42 0.69 -18.37 -6.89
N HIS A 43 1.19 -17.87 -5.76
CA HIS A 43 1.87 -18.72 -4.77
C HIS A 43 0.91 -19.68 -4.05
N LEU A 44 -0.38 -19.34 -3.96
CA LEU A 44 -1.40 -20.16 -3.30
C LEU A 44 -1.73 -21.41 -4.14
N GLU A 45 -1.91 -21.21 -5.44
CA GLU A 45 -2.30 -22.28 -6.36
C GLU A 45 -1.08 -22.91 -7.06
N SER A 46 0.12 -22.34 -6.88
CA SER A 46 1.35 -22.72 -7.57
C SER A 46 1.24 -22.73 -9.10
N GLN A 47 0.44 -21.82 -9.65
CA GLN A 47 0.14 -21.71 -11.08
C GLN A 47 -0.05 -20.25 -11.53
N CYS A 48 0.05 -20.03 -12.84
CA CYS A 48 -0.23 -18.74 -13.44
C CYS A 48 -1.74 -18.47 -13.44
N THR A 49 -2.16 -17.28 -13.03
CA THR A 49 -3.55 -16.85 -12.96
C THR A 49 -3.74 -15.45 -13.51
N ASN A 50 -4.96 -15.14 -13.95
CA ASN A 50 -5.44 -13.82 -14.38
C ASN A 50 -6.84 -13.57 -13.79
N VAL A 51 -7.06 -14.05 -12.57
CA VAL A 51 -8.28 -13.75 -11.81
C VAL A 51 -8.13 -12.40 -11.14
N THR A 52 -9.21 -11.65 -11.03
CA THR A 52 -9.19 -10.32 -10.38
C THR A 52 -9.06 -10.39 -8.87
N SER A 53 -9.32 -11.56 -8.25
CA SER A 53 -9.20 -11.80 -6.82
C SER A 53 -7.76 -11.98 -6.34
N TYR A 54 -6.79 -11.98 -7.25
CA TYR A 54 -5.38 -12.13 -6.95
C TYR A 54 -4.59 -11.19 -7.86
N GLN A 55 -3.91 -10.21 -7.28
CA GLN A 55 -3.23 -9.15 -8.05
C GLN A 55 -1.82 -8.91 -7.50
N CYS A 56 -0.89 -8.57 -8.39
CA CYS A 56 0.44 -8.10 -7.98
C CYS A 56 0.33 -6.67 -7.45
N LEU A 57 0.97 -6.39 -6.32
CA LEU A 57 0.94 -5.07 -5.70
C LEU A 57 2.36 -4.48 -5.67
N HIS A 58 2.84 -4.05 -6.85
CA HIS A 58 4.24 -3.65 -7.04
C HIS A 58 4.68 -2.40 -6.27
N GLU A 59 3.73 -1.57 -5.83
CA GLU A 59 3.99 -0.35 -5.04
C GLU A 59 4.02 -0.61 -3.52
N HIS A 60 3.70 -1.82 -3.07
CA HIS A 60 3.68 -2.15 -1.65
C HIS A 60 4.97 -2.83 -1.22
N ASP A 61 5.71 -2.13 -0.35
CA ASP A 61 6.95 -2.63 0.23
C ASP A 61 6.68 -3.54 1.42
N CYS A 62 7.11 -4.79 1.31
CA CYS A 62 7.02 -5.79 2.37
C CYS A 62 8.33 -5.90 3.15
N THR A 63 8.29 -5.71 4.46
CA THR A 63 9.46 -5.91 5.33
C THR A 63 9.66 -7.38 5.70
N GLN A 64 8.58 -8.16 5.80
CA GLN A 64 8.60 -9.55 6.20
C GLN A 64 7.56 -10.35 5.40
N ASP A 65 7.79 -11.66 5.25
CA ASP A 65 6.81 -12.56 4.66
C ASP A 65 5.65 -12.87 5.61
N GLY A 66 4.44 -12.94 5.06
CA GLY A 66 3.22 -13.19 5.81
C GLY A 66 2.00 -12.51 5.18
N ASP A 67 0.85 -12.73 5.81
CA ASP A 67 -0.42 -12.15 5.41
C ASP A 67 -0.81 -11.01 6.37
N TYR A 68 -1.18 -9.87 5.81
CA TYR A 68 -1.42 -8.63 6.53
C TYR A 68 -2.77 -8.02 6.15
N PRO A 69 -3.43 -7.30 7.07
CA PRO A 69 -4.66 -6.58 6.77
C PRO A 69 -4.44 -5.62 5.61
N ASN A 70 -5.37 -5.59 4.65
CA ASN A 70 -5.35 -4.56 3.63
C ASN A 70 -5.91 -3.25 4.21
N PRO A 71 -5.09 -2.18 4.40
CA PRO A 71 -5.56 -0.92 4.96
C PRO A 71 -6.59 -0.21 4.06
N ALA A 72 -6.63 -0.53 2.77
CA ALA A 72 -7.62 0.00 1.83
C ALA A 72 -8.98 -0.73 1.89
N SER A 73 -9.06 -1.92 2.50
CA SER A 73 -10.30 -2.71 2.60
C SER A 73 -11.14 -2.21 3.76
N LYS A 74 -12.28 -1.58 3.47
CA LYS A 74 -13.21 -1.08 4.51
C LYS A 74 -14.05 -2.18 5.16
N ASP A 75 -14.09 -3.34 4.52
CA ASP A 75 -14.92 -4.52 4.83
C ASP A 75 -14.08 -5.75 5.22
N CYS A 76 -12.76 -5.60 5.30
CA CYS A 76 -11.81 -6.69 5.50
C CYS A 76 -11.95 -7.84 4.46
N LYS A 77 -12.56 -7.60 3.30
CA LYS A 77 -12.74 -8.61 2.23
C LYS A 77 -11.48 -8.85 1.41
N SER A 78 -10.39 -8.17 1.72
CA SER A 78 -9.10 -8.38 1.08
C SER A 78 -7.95 -8.21 2.07
N TYR A 79 -6.81 -8.78 1.71
CA TYR A 79 -5.58 -8.76 2.49
C TYR A 79 -4.38 -8.65 1.56
N ILE A 80 -3.23 -8.30 2.15
CA ILE A 80 -1.96 -8.20 1.44
C ILE A 80 -1.08 -9.38 1.85
N ALA A 81 -0.69 -10.20 0.89
CA ALA A 81 0.25 -11.30 1.08
C ALA A 81 1.65 -10.88 0.64
N CYS A 82 2.57 -10.81 1.59
CA CYS A 82 3.99 -10.63 1.35
C CYS A 82 4.66 -11.98 1.19
N VAL A 83 5.11 -12.31 -0.01
CA VAL A 83 5.61 -13.65 -0.33
C VAL A 83 7.07 -13.58 -0.70
N LYS A 84 7.84 -14.42 -0.03
CA LYS A 84 9.28 -14.58 -0.23
C LYS A 84 9.58 -15.62 -1.30
N ASP A 85 10.52 -15.33 -2.18
CA ASP A 85 11.02 -16.30 -3.16
C ASP A 85 12.18 -17.13 -2.61
N LEU A 86 12.76 -18.00 -3.45
CA LEU A 86 13.90 -18.83 -3.09
C LEU A 86 15.20 -18.05 -2.83
N ASN A 87 15.27 -16.79 -3.26
CA ASN A 87 16.41 -15.89 -3.07
C ASN A 87 16.20 -14.90 -1.90
N ASN A 88 15.14 -15.10 -1.11
CA ASN A 88 14.72 -14.21 -0.02
C ASN A 88 14.26 -12.80 -0.45
N ILE A 89 13.93 -12.61 -1.73
CA ILE A 89 13.30 -11.39 -2.21
C ILE A 89 11.80 -11.48 -1.91
N ILE A 90 11.21 -10.42 -1.36
CA ILE A 90 9.80 -10.38 -0.97
C ILE A 90 9.05 -9.44 -1.90
N SER A 91 7.85 -9.83 -2.33
CA SER A 91 6.94 -8.93 -3.04
C SER A 91 5.50 -9.09 -2.54
N ALA A 92 4.66 -8.09 -2.80
CA ALA A 92 3.31 -8.03 -2.28
C ALA A 92 2.27 -8.49 -3.31
N ARG A 93 1.20 -9.13 -2.83
CA ARG A 93 0.01 -9.45 -3.61
C ARG A 93 -1.23 -9.00 -2.87
N LEU A 94 -2.18 -8.42 -3.59
CA LEU A 94 -3.50 -8.14 -3.08
C LEU A 94 -4.39 -9.36 -3.36
N ILE A 95 -5.02 -9.89 -2.32
CA ILE A 95 -5.85 -11.10 -2.41
C ILE A 95 -7.23 -10.80 -1.83
N SER A 96 -8.27 -11.14 -2.60
CA SER A 96 -9.65 -11.08 -2.13
C SER A 96 -10.01 -12.38 -1.41
N CYS A 97 -10.63 -12.24 -0.25
CA CYS A 97 -11.24 -13.36 0.45
C CYS A 97 -12.41 -13.93 -0.37
N ALA A 98 -12.71 -15.22 -0.16
CA ALA A 98 -13.88 -15.86 -0.74
C ALA A 98 -15.17 -15.18 -0.23
N PRO A 99 -16.31 -15.34 -0.94
CA PRO A 99 -17.61 -14.89 -0.43
C PRO A 99 -17.86 -15.36 1.00
N ASP A 100 -18.55 -14.54 1.80
CA ASP A 100 -18.89 -14.80 3.20
C ASP A 100 -17.69 -15.02 4.16
N THR A 101 -16.48 -14.70 3.71
CA THR A 101 -15.27 -14.69 4.55
C THR A 101 -14.68 -13.29 4.63
N ILE A 102 -13.94 -13.02 5.70
CA ILE A 102 -13.18 -11.78 5.93
C ILE A 102 -11.81 -12.12 6.50
N PHE A 103 -10.83 -11.27 6.24
CA PHE A 103 -9.48 -11.45 6.76
C PHE A 103 -9.44 -11.20 8.27
N SER A 104 -8.81 -12.11 9.00
CA SER A 104 -8.50 -11.97 10.42
C SER A 104 -6.99 -11.78 10.60
N ASP A 105 -6.60 -10.67 11.22
CA ASP A 105 -5.19 -10.39 11.54
C ASP A 105 -4.63 -11.35 12.59
N THR A 106 -5.49 -11.89 13.45
CA THR A 106 -5.10 -12.87 14.48
C THR A 106 -4.83 -14.24 13.88
N GLU A 107 -5.68 -14.70 12.97
CA GLU A 107 -5.55 -16.01 12.31
C GLU A 107 -4.65 -15.95 11.07
N LYS A 108 -4.27 -14.74 10.63
CA LYS A 108 -3.49 -14.50 9.41
C LYS A 108 -4.12 -15.15 8.17
N GLY A 109 -5.44 -15.06 8.05
CA GLY A 109 -6.19 -15.68 6.96
C GLY A 109 -7.66 -15.29 6.91
N CYS A 110 -8.33 -15.69 5.82
CA CYS A 110 -9.77 -15.45 5.65
C CYS A 110 -10.58 -16.46 6.47
N ILE A 111 -11.44 -15.95 7.35
CA ILE A 111 -12.34 -16.74 8.20
C ILE A 111 -13.80 -16.35 7.94
N ASN A 112 -14.74 -17.18 8.36
CA ASN A 112 -16.16 -16.93 8.14
C ASN A 112 -16.64 -15.67 8.90
N GLU A 113 -17.35 -14.78 8.20
CA GLU A 113 -17.81 -13.49 8.76
C GLU A 113 -18.87 -13.63 9.87
N THR A 114 -19.49 -14.80 10.02
CA THR A 114 -20.41 -15.07 11.13
C THR A 114 -19.68 -15.21 12.48
N LEU A 115 -18.38 -15.53 12.44
CA LEU A 115 -17.55 -15.77 13.63
C LEU A 115 -16.73 -14.55 14.05
N PHE A 116 -16.54 -13.58 13.15
CA PHE A 116 -15.69 -12.42 13.39
C PHE A 116 -16.25 -11.19 12.67
N LYS A 117 -16.19 -10.02 13.33
CA LYS A 117 -16.57 -8.75 12.71
C LYS A 117 -15.32 -7.93 12.42
N CYS A 118 -15.20 -7.44 11.20
CA CYS A 118 -14.16 -6.50 10.79
C CYS A 118 -14.18 -5.27 11.69
N ASN A 119 -13.13 -5.09 12.50
CA ASN A 119 -12.97 -3.90 13.33
C ASN A 119 -12.06 -2.90 12.60
N ILE A 120 -12.67 -2.05 11.77
CA ILE A 120 -11.96 -0.92 11.18
C ILE A 120 -11.67 0.10 12.28
N VAL A 121 -10.46 0.08 12.84
CA VAL A 121 -10.01 1.15 13.73
C VAL A 121 -9.93 2.42 12.88
N THR A 122 -10.94 3.27 13.00
CA THR A 122 -10.89 4.63 12.45
C THR A 122 -9.94 5.38 13.36
N GLU A 123 -8.67 5.55 12.95
CA GLU A 123 -7.77 6.42 13.69
C GLU A 123 -8.37 7.83 13.66
N LYS A 124 -8.94 8.26 14.79
CA LYS A 124 -9.40 9.62 14.99
C LYS A 124 -8.18 10.51 14.79
N PRO A 125 -8.22 11.55 13.92
CA PRO A 125 -7.06 12.40 13.71
C PRO A 125 -6.61 12.97 15.06
N ILE A 126 -5.35 12.69 15.43
CA ILE A 126 -4.72 13.33 16.58
C ILE A 126 -4.54 14.79 16.21
N VAL A 127 -5.38 15.66 16.79
CA VAL A 127 -5.17 17.10 16.74
C VAL A 127 -3.98 17.39 17.65
N LEU A 128 -2.80 17.59 17.06
CA LEU A 128 -1.64 18.06 17.79
C LEU A 128 -1.91 19.53 18.20
N GLN A 129 -2.37 19.73 19.44
CA GLN A 129 -2.50 21.07 20.01
C GLN A 129 -1.09 21.57 20.33
N VAL A 130 -0.52 22.37 19.44
CA VAL A 130 0.69 23.14 19.73
C VAL A 130 0.29 24.30 20.64
N PRO A 131 0.80 24.41 21.88
CA PRO A 131 0.56 25.58 22.71
C PRO A 131 1.29 26.78 22.10
N ILE A 132 0.53 27.76 21.61
CA ILE A 132 1.06 29.08 21.25
C ILE A 132 1.22 29.85 22.57
N SER A 133 2.45 29.95 23.08
CA SER A 133 2.76 30.87 24.17
C SER A 133 2.83 32.29 23.60
N ASN A 134 1.69 32.98 23.57
CA ASN A 134 1.67 34.43 23.39
C ASN A 134 2.21 35.08 24.67
N SER A 135 3.48 35.47 24.66
CA SER A 135 4.03 36.38 25.67
C SER A 135 3.51 37.80 25.39
N SER A 136 2.32 38.10 25.90
CA SER A 136 1.87 39.48 26.09
C SER A 136 2.42 39.97 27.42
N ASP A 137 3.66 40.47 27.43
CA ASP A 137 4.10 41.35 28.50
C ASP A 137 3.80 42.79 28.07
N GLY A 138 2.67 43.30 28.55
CA GLY A 138 2.24 44.66 28.33
C GLY A 138 2.89 45.57 29.37
N THR A 139 3.64 46.57 28.91
CA THR A 139 3.83 47.81 29.65
C THR A 139 3.48 49.00 28.76
N ASP A 140 2.36 49.64 29.11
CA ASP A 140 1.88 50.91 28.57
C ASP A 140 2.82 52.06 28.91
N ILE A 141 3.19 52.89 27.93
CA ILE A 141 3.43 54.33 28.09
C ILE A 141 2.90 55.07 26.84
N LEU A 142 1.75 55.75 26.99
CA LEU A 142 1.24 56.83 26.12
C LEU A 142 1.96 58.16 26.48
N PRO A 143 1.97 59.24 25.65
CA PRO A 143 0.89 59.66 24.74
C PRO A 143 1.32 60.26 23.37
N GLY A 144 0.38 60.34 22.43
CA GLY A 144 0.60 61.03 21.15
C GLY A 144 -0.56 60.89 20.14
N ASN A 145 -1.67 61.56 20.42
CA ASN A 145 -2.67 62.09 19.48
C ASN A 145 -2.40 61.95 17.96
N ASN A 146 -3.30 61.28 17.22
CA ASN A 146 -4.17 61.89 16.19
C ASN A 146 -5.01 60.83 15.45
N ALA A 147 -6.21 61.26 15.04
CA ALA A 147 -7.30 60.51 14.44
C ALA A 147 -6.97 59.80 13.11
N PHE A 148 -7.75 58.77 12.75
CA PHE A 148 -8.61 58.72 11.56
C PHE A 148 -9.33 57.35 11.47
N GLY A 149 -10.53 57.33 10.87
CA GLY A 149 -11.50 56.25 11.01
C GLY A 149 -11.41 55.10 9.98
N SER A 150 -12.39 54.19 10.17
CA SER A 150 -13.09 53.40 9.15
C SER A 150 -12.44 52.11 8.62
N THR A 151 -13.02 50.98 9.06
CA THR A 151 -13.49 49.83 8.24
C THR A 151 -12.66 49.37 7.01
N GLY A 152 -11.95 48.24 7.10
CA GLY A 152 -11.54 47.43 5.93
C GLY A 152 -12.42 46.17 5.85
N ARG A 153 -13.19 45.82 4.81
CA ARG A 153 -13.04 45.74 3.33
C ARG A 153 -12.07 44.65 2.83
N ILE A 154 -12.62 43.44 2.64
CA ILE A 154 -12.80 42.66 1.39
C ILE A 154 -11.76 42.84 0.25
N PHE A 155 -11.12 41.70 -0.09
CA PHE A 155 -10.55 41.17 -1.36
C PHE A 155 -9.52 41.96 -2.20
N THR A 156 -8.49 41.23 -2.66
CA THR A 156 -7.87 41.11 -4.02
C THR A 156 -6.38 40.72 -3.84
N THR A 157 -5.72 39.89 -4.67
CA THR A 157 -5.48 40.02 -6.13
C THR A 157 -5.07 38.69 -6.79
N ILE A 158 -5.24 38.68 -8.12
CA ILE A 158 -5.00 37.61 -9.11
C ILE A 158 -3.61 37.83 -9.73
N ALA A 159 -2.91 36.77 -10.18
CA ALA A 159 -1.84 36.91 -11.19
C ALA A 159 -1.84 35.73 -12.18
N SER A 160 -2.21 36.04 -13.42
CA SER A 160 -2.06 35.22 -14.63
C SER A 160 -0.73 35.57 -15.33
N MET A 161 -0.09 34.60 -15.99
CA MET A 161 0.92 34.85 -17.02
C MET A 161 0.72 33.89 -18.20
N THR A 162 0.66 34.44 -19.41
CA THR A 162 0.54 33.76 -20.71
C THR A 162 1.71 34.13 -21.64
N LEU A 163 2.09 33.13 -22.45
CA LEU A 163 2.69 33.13 -23.81
C LEU A 163 4.12 33.63 -24.09
N ALA A 164 4.89 32.75 -24.75
CA ALA A 164 5.83 33.12 -25.82
C ALA A 164 5.85 32.03 -26.93
N ILE A 165 5.59 32.46 -28.16
CA ILE A 165 5.69 31.70 -29.42
C ILE A 165 7.06 32.02 -30.04
N ILE A 166 7.79 31.02 -30.56
CA ILE A 166 8.82 31.26 -31.60
C ILE A 166 8.63 30.21 -32.71
N MET A 167 8.39 30.71 -33.92
CA MET A 167 8.41 29.97 -35.19
C MET A 167 9.85 29.71 -35.63
N TYR A 168 10.11 28.54 -36.19
CA TYR A 168 10.87 28.34 -37.43
C TYR A 168 10.44 27.02 -38.07
#